data_AF-A0A6M1M3G8-F1
#
_entry.id   AF-A0A6M1M3G8-F1
#
_cell.length_a   1.000
_cell.length_b   1.000
_cell.length_c   1.000
_cell.angle_alpha   90.00
_cell.angle_beta   90.00
_cell.angle_gamma   90.00
#
_symmetry.space_group_name_H-M   'P 1'
#
loop_
_entity.id
_entity.type
_entity.pdbx_description
1 polymer ?
#
loop_
_entity_poly.entity_id
_entity_poly.type
_entity_poly.pdbx_seq_one_letter_code
_entity_poly.pdbx_strand_id
1 'polypeptide(L)'
;MVDALNADLETYWHGLLAGQSQDAQERYDAARKRARGFGFDYRLAPSLAELPDDELLARIRTIMAQPRTAEAAAVAAVLGGEAPAPLRLSTLFAEFERLSAAANRDLSPDQLRKWRNPKLRAIANLVDVIGDRPLEEVTRAQALDFRD
;
A
#
# COMPACT_ATOMS: atom_id res chain seq x y z
N MET A 1 24.96 -23.09 12.81
CA MET A 1 24.44 -23.82 11.62
C MET A 1 22.91 -23.71 11.55
N VAL A 2 22.19 -23.81 12.68
CA VAL A 2 20.73 -23.57 12.75
C VAL A 2 20.38 -22.09 12.51
N ASP A 3 21.12 -21.14 13.07
CA ASP A 3 20.81 -19.70 12.95
C ASP A 3 20.95 -19.16 11.51
N ALA A 4 21.96 -19.66 10.78
CA ALA A 4 22.17 -19.30 9.37
C ALA A 4 21.05 -19.84 8.46
N LEU A 5 20.56 -21.05 8.75
CA LEU A 5 19.44 -21.65 8.02
C LEU A 5 18.13 -20.89 8.27
N ASN A 6 17.92 -20.39 9.49
CA ASN A 6 16.75 -19.57 9.82
C ASN A 6 16.79 -18.21 9.10
N ALA A 7 17.95 -17.54 9.09
CA ALA A 7 18.13 -16.26 8.39
C ALA A 7 17.91 -16.35 6.87
N ASP A 8 18.39 -17.43 6.24
CA ASP A 8 18.17 -17.67 4.81
C ASP A 8 16.68 -17.93 4.51
N LEU A 9 15.99 -18.67 5.39
CA LEU A 9 14.57 -18.94 5.27
C LEU A 9 13.76 -17.64 5.41
N GLU A 10 14.06 -16.83 6.42
CA GLU A 10 13.44 -15.51 6.61
C GLU A 10 13.65 -14.59 5.41
N THR A 11 14.88 -14.54 4.87
CA THR A 11 15.20 -13.76 3.67
C THR A 11 14.37 -14.20 2.46
N TYR A 12 14.22 -15.51 2.26
CA TYR A 12 13.40 -16.06 1.19
C TYR A 12 11.92 -15.68 1.34
N TRP A 13 11.35 -15.83 2.55
CA TRP A 13 9.97 -15.45 2.82
C TRP A 13 9.74 -13.95 2.66
N HIS A 14 10.69 -13.11 3.09
CA HIS A 14 10.65 -11.67 2.87
C HIS A 14 10.65 -11.31 1.38
N GLY A 15 11.48 -11.98 0.58
CA GLY A 15 11.50 -11.80 -0.88
C GLY A 15 10.16 -12.17 -1.54
N LEU A 16 9.53 -13.27 -1.11
CA LEU A 16 8.23 -13.69 -1.63
C LEU A 16 7.12 -12.70 -1.27
N LEU A 17 7.07 -12.24 -0.02
CA LEU A 17 6.11 -11.24 0.44
C LEU A 17 6.29 -9.87 -0.25
N ALA A 18 7.54 -9.48 -0.50
CA ALA A 18 7.86 -8.26 -1.25
C ALA A 18 7.35 -8.35 -2.70
N GLY A 19 7.57 -9.49 -3.37
CA GLY A 19 7.06 -9.74 -4.72
C GLY A 19 5.53 -9.67 -4.81
N GLN A 20 4.83 -10.33 -3.88
CA GLN A 20 3.36 -10.27 -3.81
C GLN A 20 2.82 -8.86 -3.58
N SER A 21 3.51 -8.07 -2.75
CA SER A 21 3.13 -6.68 -2.48
C SER A 21 3.34 -5.81 -3.71
N GLN A 22 4.46 -6.00 -4.43
CA GLN A 22 4.72 -5.30 -5.68
C GLN A 22 3.67 -5.65 -6.74
N ASP A 23 3.36 -6.94 -6.92
CA ASP A 23 2.34 -7.39 -7.86
C ASP A 23 0.95 -6.81 -7.54
N ALA A 24 0.61 -6.70 -6.25
CA ALA A 24 -0.64 -6.08 -5.81
C ALA A 24 -0.67 -4.58 -6.14
N GLN A 25 0.43 -3.87 -5.89
CA GLN A 25 0.54 -2.45 -6.21
C GLN A 25 0.44 -2.18 -7.71
N GLU A 26 1.09 -2.99 -8.54
CA GLU A 26 1.02 -2.88 -10.00
C GLU A 26 -0.40 -3.13 -10.53
N ARG A 27 -1.10 -4.14 -9.99
CA ARG A 27 -2.52 -4.41 -10.32
C ARG A 27 -3.42 -3.25 -9.91
N TYR A 28 -3.22 -2.71 -8.71
CA TYR A 28 -3.95 -1.55 -8.22
C TYR A 28 -3.76 -0.32 -9.11
N ASP A 29 -2.52 0.00 -9.48
CA ASP A 29 -2.22 1.15 -10.34
C ASP A 29 -2.77 0.97 -11.76
N ALA A 30 -2.71 -0.24 -12.32
CA ALA A 30 -3.33 -0.56 -13.60
C ALA A 30 -4.85 -0.41 -13.55
N ALA A 31 -5.49 -0.85 -12.47
CA ALA A 31 -6.92 -0.70 -12.25
C ALA A 31 -7.32 0.78 -12.14
N ARG A 32 -6.56 1.59 -11.39
CA ARG A 32 -6.76 3.05 -11.30
C ARG A 32 -6.66 3.73 -12.64
N LYS A 33 -5.62 3.41 -13.42
CA LYS A 33 -5.40 3.99 -14.75
C LYS A 33 -6.55 3.66 -15.69
N ARG A 34 -7.04 2.41 -15.64
CA ARG A 34 -8.17 1.97 -16.47
C ARG A 34 -9.49 2.64 -16.06
N ALA A 35 -9.78 2.77 -14.76
CA ALA A 35 -10.96 3.47 -14.28
C ALA A 35 -11.00 4.93 -14.77
N ARG A 36 -9.86 5.64 -14.66
CA ARG A 36 -9.74 6.99 -15.22
C ARG A 36 -9.91 7.03 -16.73
N GLY A 37 -9.39 6.03 -17.44
CA GLY A 37 -9.60 5.87 -18.88
C GLY A 37 -11.07 5.73 -19.27
N PHE A 38 -11.91 5.24 -18.36
CA PHE A 38 -13.36 5.17 -18.51
C PHE A 38 -14.11 6.40 -17.98
N GLY A 39 -13.40 7.42 -17.51
CA GLY A 39 -14.00 8.64 -16.96
C GLY A 39 -14.45 8.56 -15.50
N PHE A 40 -14.00 7.52 -14.77
CA PHE A 40 -14.35 7.34 -13.36
C PHE A 40 -13.15 7.58 -12.44
N ASP A 41 -13.40 8.19 -11.28
CA ASP A 41 -12.46 8.10 -10.17
C ASP A 41 -12.43 6.65 -9.65
N TYR A 42 -11.23 6.16 -9.37
CA TYR A 42 -11.05 4.85 -8.77
C TYR A 42 -11.46 4.89 -7.30
N ARG A 43 -12.37 4.00 -6.93
CA ARG A 43 -12.80 3.78 -5.54
C ARG A 43 -12.79 2.29 -5.27
N LEU A 44 -12.53 1.89 -4.03
CA LEU A 44 -12.61 0.50 -3.61
C LEU A 44 -14.08 0.06 -3.55
N ALA A 45 -14.35 -1.23 -3.76
CA ALA A 45 -15.71 -1.77 -3.79
C ALA A 45 -16.60 -1.31 -2.60
N PRO A 46 -16.12 -1.27 -1.33
CA PRO A 46 -16.96 -0.85 -0.20
C PRO A 46 -17.45 0.60 -0.29
N SER A 47 -16.66 1.51 -0.88
CA SER A 47 -17.01 2.93 -0.98
C SER A 47 -17.82 3.28 -2.23
N LEU A 48 -18.13 2.31 -3.08
CA LEU A 48 -19.03 2.49 -4.22
C LEU A 48 -20.49 2.54 -3.80
N ALA A 49 -20.87 1.87 -2.71
CA ALA A 49 -22.24 1.88 -2.20
C ALA A 49 -22.71 3.27 -1.74
N GLU A 50 -21.78 4.20 -1.54
CA GLU A 50 -22.05 5.59 -1.16
C GLU A 50 -22.26 6.51 -2.39
N LEU A 51 -22.05 6.00 -3.61
CA LEU A 51 -22.20 6.79 -4.83
C LEU A 51 -23.68 6.97 -5.19
N PRO A 52 -24.01 8.06 -5.89
CA PRO A 52 -25.30 8.20 -6.55
C PRO A 52 -25.62 7.03 -7.49
N ASP A 53 -26.89 6.61 -7.52
CA ASP A 53 -27.35 5.48 -8.34
C ASP A 53 -27.04 5.65 -9.83
N ASP A 54 -27.10 6.89 -10.34
CA ASP A 54 -26.78 7.21 -11.73
C ASP A 54 -25.31 6.97 -12.06
N GLU A 55 -24.38 7.28 -11.13
CA GLU A 55 -22.97 6.96 -11.29
C GLU A 55 -22.74 5.44 -11.25
N LEU A 56 -23.40 4.72 -10.34
CA LEU A 56 -23.33 3.26 -10.28
C LEU A 56 -23.84 2.61 -11.57
N LEU A 57 -24.96 3.10 -12.11
CA LEU A 57 -25.50 2.63 -13.38
C LEU A 57 -24.57 2.92 -14.55
N ALA A 58 -23.94 4.10 -14.59
CA ALA A 58 -22.96 4.45 -15.63
C ALA A 58 -21.76 3.48 -15.59
N ARG A 59 -21.26 3.17 -14.39
CA ARG A 59 -20.18 2.19 -14.17
C ARG A 59 -20.55 0.80 -14.70
N ILE A 60 -21.75 0.30 -14.37
CA ILE A 60 -22.25 -1.00 -14.85
C ILE A 60 -22.35 -1.01 -16.38
N ARG A 61 -22.91 0.04 -16.99
CA ARG A 61 -23.03 0.14 -18.47
C ARG A 61 -21.67 0.11 -19.16
N THR A 62 -20.66 0.80 -18.60
CA THR A 62 -19.30 0.78 -19.16
C THR A 62 -18.71 -0.61 -19.18
N ILE A 63 -18.92 -1.41 -18.12
CA ILE A 63 -18.46 -2.80 -18.05
C ILE A 63 -19.16 -3.65 -19.10
N MET A 64 -20.49 -3.54 -19.21
CA MET A 64 -21.28 -4.30 -20.18
C MET A 64 -20.92 -4.00 -21.63
N ALA A 65 -20.38 -2.81 -21.91
CA ALA A 65 -19.93 -2.42 -23.24
C ALA A 65 -18.54 -2.97 -23.62
N GLN A 66 -17.80 -3.59 -22.69
CA GLN A 66 -16.47 -4.14 -22.97
C GLN A 66 -16.54 -5.51 -23.65
N PRO A 67 -15.54 -5.85 -24.50
CA PRO A 67 -15.42 -7.21 -25.01
C PRO A 67 -15.13 -8.18 -23.85
N ARG A 68 -15.60 -9.43 -23.97
CA ARG A 68 -15.38 -10.49 -22.96
C ARG A 68 -13.93 -10.65 -22.54
N THR A 69 -12.98 -10.44 -23.46
CA THR A 69 -11.54 -10.51 -23.19
C THR A 69 -11.02 -9.43 -22.24
N ALA A 70 -11.71 -8.29 -22.12
CA ALA A 70 -11.34 -7.18 -21.25
C ALA A 70 -12.29 -7.01 -20.04
N GLU A 71 -13.38 -7.77 -19.99
CA GLU A 71 -14.44 -7.64 -18.99
C GLU A 71 -13.92 -7.77 -17.55
N ALA A 72 -13.13 -8.81 -17.25
CA ALA A 72 -12.59 -9.00 -15.89
C ALA A 72 -11.72 -7.82 -15.42
N ALA A 73 -10.85 -7.31 -16.31
CA ALA A 73 -10.00 -6.17 -16.00
C ALA A 73 -10.80 -4.86 -15.89
N ALA A 74 -11.88 -4.72 -16.65
CA ALA A 74 -12.80 -3.60 -16.57
C ALA A 74 -13.63 -3.64 -15.28
N VAL A 75 -14.13 -4.82 -14.89
CA VAL A 75 -14.82 -5.04 -13.61
C VAL A 75 -13.92 -4.64 -12.45
N ALA A 76 -12.69 -5.17 -12.40
CA ALA A 76 -11.74 -4.87 -11.33
C ALA A 76 -11.40 -3.36 -11.26
N ALA A 77 -11.30 -2.69 -12.40
CA ALA A 77 -11.03 -1.26 -12.48
C ALA A 77 -12.23 -0.40 -12.06
N VAL A 78 -13.42 -0.70 -12.57
CA VAL A 78 -14.61 0.15 -12.43
C VAL A 78 -15.32 -0.09 -11.09
N LEU A 79 -15.30 -1.33 -10.59
CA LEU A 79 -15.94 -1.75 -9.34
C LEU A 79 -14.97 -1.88 -8.16
N GLY A 80 -13.71 -1.44 -8.30
CA GLY A 80 -12.81 -1.32 -7.16
C GLY A 80 -12.31 -2.64 -6.59
N GLY A 81 -12.08 -3.64 -7.45
CA GLY A 81 -11.73 -5.00 -7.06
C GLY A 81 -10.24 -5.25 -6.77
N GLU A 82 -9.37 -4.25 -7.00
CA GLU A 82 -7.96 -4.33 -6.65
C GLU A 82 -7.70 -3.43 -5.45
N ALA A 83 -7.28 -4.01 -4.33
CA ALA A 83 -6.86 -3.23 -3.17
C ALA A 83 -5.42 -2.74 -3.37
N PRO A 84 -5.06 -1.55 -2.84
CA PRO A 84 -3.66 -1.18 -2.74
C PRO A 84 -2.89 -2.22 -1.92
N ALA A 85 -1.59 -2.37 -2.20
CA ALA A 85 -0.74 -3.17 -1.33
C ALA A 85 -0.76 -2.58 0.10
N PRO A 86 -0.86 -3.42 1.14
CA PRO A 86 -0.86 -2.93 2.51
C PRO A 86 0.43 -2.14 2.80
N LEU A 87 0.28 -1.00 3.48
CA LEU A 87 1.43 -0.18 3.87
C LEU A 87 2.22 -0.93 4.94
N ARG A 88 3.47 -1.28 4.65
CA ARG A 88 4.36 -1.99 5.57
C ARG A 88 5.15 -1.03 6.45
N LEU A 89 5.59 -1.48 7.62
CA LEU A 89 6.42 -0.68 8.53
C LEU A 89 7.73 -0.24 7.87
N SER A 90 8.36 -1.11 7.09
CA SER A 90 9.60 -0.82 6.34
C SER A 90 9.44 0.34 5.34
N THR A 91 8.27 0.51 4.73
CA THR A 91 7.99 1.55 3.72
C THR A 91 7.24 2.76 4.29
N LEU A 92 6.73 2.67 5.52
CA LEU A 92 5.96 3.70 6.19
C LEU A 92 6.65 5.07 6.21
N PHE A 93 7.97 5.09 6.48
CA PHE A 93 8.70 6.36 6.53
C PHE A 93 8.69 7.09 5.18
N ALA A 94 8.84 6.35 4.08
CA ALA A 94 8.89 6.94 2.75
C ALA A 94 7.54 7.61 2.41
N GLU A 95 6.42 6.95 2.74
CA GLU A 95 5.09 7.56 2.57
C GLU A 95 4.88 8.77 3.48
N PHE A 96 5.29 8.67 4.74
CA PHE A 96 5.20 9.80 5.67
C PHE A 96 6.02 11.00 5.20
N GLU A 97 7.22 10.76 4.67
CA GLU A 97 8.08 11.78 4.11
C GLU A 97 7.47 12.42 2.87
N ARG A 98 6.89 11.63 1.96
CA ARG A 98 6.17 12.11 0.79
C ARG A 98 5.02 13.04 1.17
N LEU A 99 4.24 12.68 2.21
CA LEU A 99 3.16 13.51 2.73
C LEU A 99 3.66 14.78 3.44
N SER A 100 4.84 14.71 4.05
CA SER A 100 5.48 15.83 4.75
C SER A 100 6.23 16.78 3.82
N ALA A 101 6.30 16.50 2.51
CA ALA A 101 7.12 17.25 1.55
C ALA A 101 6.82 18.76 1.53
N ALA A 102 5.56 19.15 1.73
CA ALA A 102 5.18 20.56 1.82
C ALA A 102 5.76 21.24 3.07
N ALA A 103 5.67 20.60 4.23
CA ALA A 103 6.20 21.12 5.49
C ALA A 103 7.73 21.11 5.54
N ASN A 104 8.36 20.19 4.81
CA ASN A 104 9.81 20.02 4.77
C ASN A 104 10.50 20.85 3.69
N ARG A 105 9.74 21.58 2.85
CA ARG A 105 10.26 22.28 1.67
C ARG A 105 11.36 23.29 1.99
N ASP A 106 11.24 23.98 3.13
CA ASP A 106 12.15 25.05 3.52
C ASP A 106 13.33 24.57 4.39
N LEU A 107 13.42 23.27 4.65
CA LEU A 107 14.52 22.69 5.41
C LEU A 107 15.78 22.63 4.54
N SER A 108 16.90 23.10 5.09
CA SER A 108 18.21 22.83 4.49
C SER A 108 18.53 21.33 4.49
N PRO A 109 19.48 20.87 3.66
CA PRO A 109 19.86 19.45 3.62
C PRO A 109 20.23 18.86 4.99
N ASP A 110 20.93 19.62 5.85
CA ASP A 110 21.28 19.16 7.20
C ASP A 110 20.08 19.12 8.15
N GLN A 111 19.17 20.11 8.05
CA GLN A 111 17.93 20.12 8.83
C GLN A 111 17.02 18.95 8.44
N LEU A 112 16.89 18.68 7.14
CA LEU A 112 16.13 17.55 6.64
C LEU A 112 16.73 16.22 7.14
N ARG A 113 18.06 16.05 7.07
CA ARG A 113 18.74 14.86 7.61
C ARG A 113 18.46 14.66 9.11
N LYS A 114 18.58 15.73 9.92
CA LYS A 114 18.28 15.69 11.36
C LYS A 114 16.81 15.40 11.64
N TRP A 115 15.90 15.79 10.75
CA TRP A 115 14.48 15.46 10.83
C TRP A 115 14.17 14.01 10.46
N ARG A 116 14.85 13.44 9.45
CA ARG A 116 14.68 12.05 8.98
C ARG A 116 15.23 11.02 9.96
N ASN A 117 16.49 11.17 10.35
CA ASN A 117 17.25 10.19 11.13
C ASN A 117 16.56 9.66 12.39
N PRO A 118 15.93 10.47 13.27
CA PRO A 118 15.25 9.95 14.45
C PRO A 118 14.03 9.08 14.09
N LYS A 119 13.30 9.42 13.02
CA LYS A 119 12.11 8.66 12.59
C LYS A 119 12.47 7.36 11.90
N LEU A 120 13.51 7.39 11.05
CA LEU A 120 14.10 6.19 10.46
C LEU A 120 14.58 5.21 11.53
N ARG A 121 15.29 5.71 12.57
CA ARG A 121 15.71 4.86 13.70
C ARG A 121 14.53 4.29 14.47
N ALA A 122 13.49 5.07 14.74
CA ALA A 122 12.31 4.57 15.43
C ALA A 122 11.61 3.44 14.66
N ILE A 123 11.49 3.59 13.34
CA ILE A 123 10.90 2.55 12.48
C ILE A 123 11.79 1.32 12.40
N ALA A 124 13.11 1.48 12.25
CA ALA A 124 14.06 0.37 12.27
C ALA A 124 13.95 -0.43 13.57
N ASN A 125 14.01 0.25 14.72
CA ASN A 125 13.86 -0.41 16.02
C ASN A 125 12.52 -1.13 16.17
N LEU A 126 11.43 -0.55 15.66
CA LEU A 126 10.12 -1.20 15.70
C LEU A 126 10.11 -2.47 14.85
N VAL A 127 10.65 -2.40 13.63
CA VAL A 127 10.79 -3.56 12.74
C VAL A 127 11.69 -4.63 13.36
N ASP A 128 12.74 -4.27 14.09
CA ASP A 128 13.60 -5.25 14.79
C ASP A 128 12.83 -6.01 15.88
N VAL A 129 11.90 -5.36 16.58
CA VAL A 129 11.13 -5.98 17.68
C VAL A 129 9.98 -6.83 17.16
N ILE A 130 9.21 -6.32 16.19
CA ILE A 130 7.97 -6.97 15.75
C ILE A 130 8.02 -7.47 14.31
N GLY A 131 9.15 -7.37 13.62
CA GLY A 131 9.29 -7.74 12.22
C GLY A 131 8.62 -6.76 11.25
N ASP A 132 8.96 -6.87 9.97
CA ASP A 132 8.31 -6.09 8.91
C ASP A 132 6.94 -6.68 8.56
N ARG A 133 5.89 -5.96 8.93
CA ARG A 133 4.50 -6.35 8.75
C ARG A 133 3.63 -5.19 8.25
N PRO A 134 2.45 -5.48 7.68
CA PRO A 134 1.43 -4.47 7.42
C PRO A 134 1.12 -3.61 8.65
N LEU A 135 0.98 -2.30 8.44
CA LEU A 135 0.66 -1.33 9.49
C LEU A 135 -0.67 -1.66 10.18
N GLU A 136 -1.64 -2.18 9.44
CA GLU A 136 -2.95 -2.60 9.96
C GLU A 136 -2.90 -3.82 10.89
N GLU A 137 -1.84 -4.63 10.80
CA GLU A 137 -1.60 -5.78 11.68
C GLU A 137 -0.85 -5.40 12.96
N VAL A 138 -0.42 -4.14 13.10
CA VAL A 138 0.27 -3.66 14.30
C VAL A 138 -0.75 -3.49 15.42
N THR A 139 -0.62 -4.33 16.43
CA THR A 139 -1.53 -4.34 17.58
C THR A 139 -0.97 -3.56 18.77
N ARG A 140 -1.86 -3.17 19.69
CA ARG A 140 -1.46 -2.54 20.94
C ARG A 140 -0.60 -3.44 21.83
N ALA A 141 -0.77 -4.77 21.75
CA ALA A 141 0.05 -5.72 22.49
C ALA A 141 1.52 -5.68 22.04
N GLN A 142 1.76 -5.66 20.73
CA GLN A 142 3.09 -5.50 20.13
C GLN A 142 3.76 -4.16 20.46
N ALA A 143 2.97 -3.10 20.64
CA ALA A 143 3.50 -1.82 21.09
C ALA A 143 3.98 -1.84 22.56
N LEU A 144 3.53 -2.82 23.37
CA LEU A 144 4.03 -3.02 24.74
C LEU A 144 5.36 -3.74 24.75
N ASP A 145 5.61 -4.67 23.82
CA ASP A 145 6.91 -5.35 23.66
C ASP A 145 8.05 -4.37 23.27
N PHE A 146 7.71 -3.17 22.77
CA PHE A 146 8.66 -2.10 22.47
C PHE A 146 9.12 -1.30 23.70
N ARG A 147 8.52 -1.51 24.89
CA ARG A 147 8.83 -0.74 26.11
C ARG A 147 9.92 -1.37 27.00
N ASP A 148 10.23 -2.65 26.80
CA ASP A 148 11.22 -3.41 27.57
C ASP A 148 12.50 -3.66 26.74
#